data_AF-A0A8X7TPM7-F1
#
_entry.id   AF-A0A8X7TPM7-F1
#
_cell.length_a   1.000
_cell.length_b   1.000
_cell.length_c   1.000
_cell.angle_alpha   90.00
_cell.angle_beta   90.00
_cell.angle_gamma   90.00
#
_symmetry.space_group_name_H-M   'P 1'
#
loop_
_entity.id
_entity.type
_entity.pdbx_description
1 polymer ?
#
loop_
_entity_poly.entity_id
_entity_poly.type
_entity_poly.pdbx_seq_one_letter_code
_entity_poly.pdbx_strand_id
1 'polypeptide(L)'
;MISWNALLSGLSQGGNLGFEAVFVFREMMREGVELDHVSFNSVITTCCHENDLKLARQIHGLCMKRGYATLVSVGNMLMSSYWKCGVGEDVESVFYQMSERNVISWTTMISANKDDAVSIFHRMRLDGVYPNEVTFVGLIDAVKCNEQIKEGVKIHGICIKNGFA
;
A
#
# COMPACT_ATOMS: atom_id res chain seq x y z
N MET A 1 -23.92 7.07 10.04
CA MET A 1 -22.68 6.82 9.27
C MET A 1 -21.47 7.50 9.91
N ILE A 2 -21.53 8.78 10.31
CA ILE A 2 -20.38 9.53 10.88
C ILE A 2 -19.85 8.97 12.21
N SER A 3 -20.70 8.42 13.10
CA SER A 3 -20.28 7.95 14.43
C SER A 3 -19.39 6.70 14.38
N TRP A 4 -19.75 5.71 13.56
CA TRP A 4 -19.01 4.45 13.46
C TRP A 4 -17.63 4.63 12.82
N ASN A 5 -17.57 5.36 11.70
CA ASN A 5 -16.30 5.66 11.04
C ASN A 5 -15.39 6.54 11.89
N ALA A 6 -15.94 7.50 12.65
CA ALA A 6 -15.16 8.31 13.59
C ALA A 6 -14.59 7.45 14.73
N LEU A 7 -15.42 6.57 15.31
CA LEU A 7 -14.98 5.62 16.34
C LEU A 7 -13.87 4.71 15.81
N LEU A 8 -14.11 4.07 14.65
CA LEU A 8 -13.17 3.13 14.04
C LEU A 8 -11.85 3.81 13.64
N SER A 9 -11.92 5.03 13.09
CA SER A 9 -10.72 5.81 12.75
C SER A 9 -9.91 6.16 14.00
N GLY A 10 -10.58 6.63 15.06
CA GLY A 10 -9.92 6.94 16.33
C GLY A 10 -9.23 5.73 16.95
N LEU A 11 -9.88 4.56 16.93
CA LEU A 11 -9.32 3.30 17.42
C LEU A 11 -8.12 2.84 16.58
N SER A 12 -8.19 2.97 15.25
CA SER A 12 -7.09 2.55 14.36
C SER A 12 -5.80 3.35 14.52
N GLN A 13 -5.89 4.61 14.99
CA GLN A 13 -4.74 5.49 15.21
C GLN A 13 -4.12 5.34 16.61
N GLY A 14 -4.90 4.86 17.58
CA GLY A 14 -4.39 4.49 18.89
C GLY A 14 -3.61 3.18 18.76
N GLY A 15 -2.27 3.25 18.75
CA GLY A 15 -1.36 2.14 18.45
C GLY A 15 -1.38 0.91 19.37
N ASN A 16 -2.46 0.71 20.14
CA ASN A 16 -2.71 -0.45 21.00
C ASN A 16 -4.19 -0.88 21.05
N LEU A 17 -5.04 -0.35 20.16
CA LEU A 17 -6.50 -0.62 20.13
C LEU A 17 -6.90 -1.39 18.87
N GLY A 18 -5.99 -2.20 18.33
CA GLY A 18 -6.23 -2.96 17.11
C GLY A 18 -7.39 -3.93 17.24
N PHE A 19 -7.48 -4.65 18.35
CA PHE A 19 -8.56 -5.59 18.62
C PHE A 19 -9.92 -4.88 18.70
N GLU A 20 -9.99 -3.70 19.30
CA GLU A 20 -11.19 -2.89 19.41
C GLU A 20 -11.65 -2.39 18.04
N ALA A 21 -10.72 -1.94 17.18
CA ALA A 21 -11.07 -1.54 15.82
C ALA A 21 -11.65 -2.72 15.02
N VAL A 22 -11.04 -3.90 15.10
CA VAL A 22 -11.55 -5.11 14.45
C VAL A 22 -12.91 -5.52 15.01
N PHE A 23 -13.10 -5.39 16.33
CA PHE A 23 -14.37 -5.67 16.98
C PHE A 23 -15.48 -4.73 16.49
N VAL A 24 -15.24 -3.41 16.49
CA VAL A 24 -16.19 -2.41 15.99
C VAL A 24 -16.53 -2.67 14.52
N PHE A 25 -15.54 -2.97 13.69
CA PHE A 25 -15.75 -3.31 12.29
C PHE A 25 -16.66 -4.55 12.11
N ARG A 26 -16.49 -5.57 12.95
CA ARG A 26 -17.35 -6.77 12.95
C ARG A 26 -18.78 -6.45 13.39
N GLU A 27 -18.96 -5.63 14.41
CA GLU A 27 -20.30 -5.23 14.85
C GLU A 27 -21.01 -4.37 13.79
N MET A 28 -20.31 -3.45 13.11
CA MET A 28 -20.85 -2.74 11.95
C MET A 28 -21.39 -3.70 10.88
N MET A 29 -20.64 -4.75 10.55
CA MET A 29 -21.09 -5.77 9.59
C MET A 29 -22.31 -6.56 10.09
N ARG A 30 -22.34 -6.89 11.39
CA ARG A 30 -23.44 -7.66 12.01
C ARG A 30 -24.74 -6.85 12.09
N GLU A 31 -24.64 -5.55 12.33
CA GLU A 31 -25.78 -4.62 12.32
C GLU A 31 -26.24 -4.24 10.90
N GLY A 32 -25.56 -4.74 9.86
CA GLY A 32 -25.89 -4.44 8.47
C GLY A 32 -25.53 -3.00 8.06
N VAL A 33 -24.63 -2.34 8.80
CA VAL A 33 -24.12 -1.02 8.43
C VAL A 33 -23.30 -1.16 7.15
N GLU A 34 -23.59 -0.29 6.19
CA GLU A 34 -22.84 -0.23 4.94
C GLU A 34 -21.40 0.22 5.21
N LEU A 35 -20.45 -0.61 4.83
CA LEU A 35 -19.02 -0.31 4.92
C LEU A 35 -18.60 0.58 3.76
N ASP A 36 -17.74 1.56 4.05
CA ASP A 36 -17.12 2.41 3.05
C ASP A 36 -15.59 2.33 3.07
N HIS A 37 -14.95 3.09 2.19
CA HIS A 37 -13.49 3.16 2.09
C HIS A 37 -12.82 3.59 3.40
N VAL A 38 -13.48 4.41 4.24
CA VAL A 38 -12.96 4.79 5.56
C VAL A 38 -12.98 3.58 6.48
N SER A 39 -14.10 2.83 6.50
CA SER A 39 -14.20 1.61 7.30
C SER A 39 -13.08 0.61 6.98
N PHE A 40 -12.81 0.39 5.69
CA PHE A 40 -11.73 -0.49 5.24
C PHE A 40 -10.34 0.05 5.59
N ASN A 41 -10.08 1.34 5.33
CA ASN A 41 -8.79 1.92 5.67
C ASN A 41 -8.47 1.80 7.17
N SER A 42 -9.46 2.06 8.04
CA SER A 42 -9.24 1.95 9.48
C SER A 42 -8.89 0.52 9.92
N VAL A 43 -9.60 -0.51 9.42
CA VAL A 43 -9.29 -1.90 9.80
C VAL A 43 -8.00 -2.42 9.17
N ILE A 44 -7.64 -1.98 7.95
CA ILE A 44 -6.35 -2.35 7.34
C ILE A 44 -5.19 -1.67 8.08
N THR A 45 -5.37 -0.43 8.56
CA THR A 45 -4.38 0.26 9.40
C THR A 45 -4.05 -0.56 10.64
N THR A 46 -5.06 -1.15 11.28
CA THR A 46 -4.83 -2.12 12.35
C THR A 46 -3.98 -3.31 11.93
N CYS A 47 -4.28 -3.94 10.78
CA CYS A 47 -3.46 -5.03 10.25
C CYS A 47 -1.99 -4.61 10.06
N CYS A 48 -1.75 -3.37 9.61
CA CYS A 48 -0.42 -2.80 9.44
C CYS A 48 0.33 -2.58 10.76
N HIS A 49 -0.36 -2.36 11.88
CA HIS A 49 0.24 -2.16 13.19
C HIS A 49 0.57 -3.49 13.87
N GLU A 50 -0.35 -4.46 13.76
CA GLU A 50 -0.23 -5.78 14.39
C GLU A 50 0.56 -6.79 13.54
N ASN A 51 0.91 -6.45 12.29
CA ASN A 51 1.46 -7.36 11.28
C ASN A 51 0.64 -8.66 11.12
N ASP A 52 -0.70 -8.56 11.28
CA ASP A 52 -1.61 -9.71 11.15
C ASP A 52 -1.94 -9.98 9.68
N LEU A 53 -1.11 -10.79 9.04
CA LEU A 53 -1.28 -11.22 7.65
C LEU A 53 -2.61 -11.95 7.41
N LYS A 54 -3.08 -12.74 8.40
CA LYS A 54 -4.31 -13.53 8.25
C LYS A 54 -5.51 -12.60 8.17
N LEU A 55 -5.57 -11.61 9.06
CA LEU A 55 -6.59 -10.58 9.04
C LEU A 55 -6.48 -9.74 7.75
N ALA A 56 -5.27 -9.32 7.35
CA ALA A 56 -5.07 -8.58 6.10
C ALA A 56 -5.67 -9.28 4.88
N ARG A 57 -5.46 -10.61 4.74
CA ARG A 57 -6.05 -11.42 3.66
C ARG A 57 -7.57 -11.55 3.75
N GLN A 58 -8.13 -11.67 4.96
CA GLN A 58 -9.58 -11.68 5.15
C GLN A 58 -10.21 -10.36 4.73
N ILE A 59 -9.62 -9.24 5.15
CA ILE A 59 -10.08 -7.90 4.79
C ILE A 59 -9.91 -7.66 3.29
N HIS A 60 -8.78 -8.06 2.69
CA HIS A 60 -8.58 -7.96 1.24
C HIS A 60 -9.66 -8.71 0.45
N GLY A 61 -9.97 -9.96 0.82
CA GLY A 61 -11.06 -10.72 0.20
C GLY A 61 -12.42 -10.04 0.35
N LEU A 62 -12.68 -9.39 1.49
CA LEU A 62 -13.88 -8.60 1.71
C LEU A 62 -13.91 -7.34 0.84
N CYS A 63 -12.79 -6.63 0.68
CA CYS A 63 -12.64 -5.50 -0.24
C CYS A 63 -12.96 -5.92 -1.68
N MET A 64 -12.46 -7.07 -2.13
CA MET A 64 -12.75 -7.61 -3.46
C MET A 64 -14.25 -7.89 -3.62
N LYS A 65 -14.85 -8.60 -2.67
CA LYS A 65 -16.29 -8.93 -2.70
C LYS A 65 -17.19 -7.70 -2.72
N ARG A 66 -16.74 -6.60 -2.11
CA ARG A 66 -17.49 -5.33 -1.99
C ARG A 66 -17.10 -4.28 -3.04
N GLY A 67 -16.17 -4.60 -3.95
CA GLY A 67 -15.73 -3.68 -5.02
C GLY A 67 -14.73 -2.60 -4.60
N TYR A 68 -14.26 -2.61 -3.35
CA TYR A 68 -13.33 -1.61 -2.81
C TYR A 68 -11.86 -1.86 -3.15
N ALA A 69 -11.50 -3.08 -3.60
CA ALA A 69 -10.11 -3.44 -3.92
C ALA A 69 -9.52 -2.63 -5.09
N THR A 70 -10.36 -2.03 -5.94
CA THR A 70 -9.92 -1.21 -7.08
C THR A 70 -9.57 0.24 -6.69
N LEU A 71 -10.03 0.70 -5.52
CA LEU A 71 -9.83 2.08 -5.07
C LEU A 71 -8.38 2.32 -4.63
N VAL A 72 -7.77 3.40 -5.11
CA VAL A 72 -6.39 3.78 -4.81
C VAL A 72 -6.10 3.85 -3.32
N SER A 73 -7.00 4.43 -2.52
CA SER A 73 -6.81 4.57 -1.08
C SER A 73 -6.73 3.22 -0.37
N VAL A 74 -7.62 2.30 -0.73
CA VAL A 74 -7.69 0.96 -0.12
C VAL A 74 -6.54 0.09 -0.63
N GLY A 75 -6.26 0.12 -1.93
CA GLY A 75 -5.16 -0.61 -2.56
C GLY A 75 -3.80 -0.24 -1.96
N ASN A 76 -3.49 1.06 -1.83
CA ASN A 76 -2.24 1.52 -1.20
C ASN A 76 -2.10 1.02 0.24
N MET A 77 -3.20 0.98 0.99
CA MET A 77 -3.17 0.53 2.38
C MET A 77 -2.98 -0.98 2.49
N LEU A 78 -3.63 -1.76 1.61
CA LEU A 78 -3.40 -3.21 1.49
C LEU A 78 -1.96 -3.51 1.09
N MET A 79 -1.42 -2.82 0.07
CA MET A 79 -0.03 -2.96 -0.34
C MET A 79 0.94 -2.66 0.81
N SER A 80 0.72 -1.58 1.56
CA SER A 80 1.55 -1.27 2.73
C SER A 80 1.44 -2.34 3.82
N SER A 81 0.27 -2.92 4.02
CA SER A 81 0.06 -4.00 5.01
C SER A 81 0.83 -5.26 4.62
N TYR A 82 0.68 -5.71 3.37
CA TYR A 82 1.39 -6.88 2.86
C TYR A 82 2.89 -6.70 2.82
N TRP A 83 3.36 -5.51 2.46
CA TRP A 83 4.77 -5.17 2.47
C TRP A 83 5.38 -5.29 3.87
N LYS A 84 4.71 -4.76 4.90
CA LYS A 84 5.15 -4.88 6.31
C LYS A 84 5.16 -6.33 6.80
N CYS A 85 4.21 -7.14 6.34
CA CYS A 85 4.18 -8.58 6.61
C CYS A 85 5.21 -9.39 5.80
N GLY A 86 6.01 -8.75 4.93
CA GLY A 86 7.05 -9.39 4.13
C GLY A 86 6.53 -10.26 2.99
N VAL A 87 5.30 -10.02 2.50
CA VAL A 87 4.66 -10.84 1.45
C VAL A 87 4.60 -10.06 0.13
N GLY A 88 5.70 -10.06 -0.61
CA GLY A 88 5.82 -9.33 -1.88
C GLY A 88 4.79 -9.72 -2.93
N GLU A 89 4.50 -11.02 -3.08
CA GLU A 89 3.51 -11.53 -4.06
C GLU A 89 2.11 -10.91 -3.87
N ASP A 90 1.68 -10.73 -2.62
CA ASP A 90 0.38 -10.12 -2.30
C ASP A 90 0.39 -8.61 -2.63
N VAL A 91 1.54 -7.93 -2.51
CA VAL A 91 1.71 -6.52 -2.95
C VAL A 91 1.49 -6.40 -4.46
N GLU A 92 2.09 -7.30 -5.25
CA GLU A 92 1.92 -7.31 -6.71
C GLU A 92 0.47 -7.58 -7.11
N SER A 93 -0.15 -8.57 -6.46
CA SER A 93 -1.55 -8.93 -6.68
C SER A 93 -2.48 -7.72 -6.49
N VAL A 94 -2.32 -6.98 -5.38
CA VAL A 94 -3.10 -5.76 -5.13
C VAL A 94 -2.81 -4.70 -6.20
N PHE A 95 -1.53 -4.46 -6.53
CA PHE A 95 -1.14 -3.46 -7.52
C PHE A 95 -1.83 -3.70 -8.87
N TYR A 96 -1.89 -4.95 -9.33
CA TYR A 96 -2.52 -5.29 -10.61
C TYR A 96 -4.05 -5.24 -10.58
N GLN A 97 -4.68 -5.37 -9.41
CA GLN A 97 -6.13 -5.22 -9.25
C GLN A 97 -6.62 -3.76 -9.23
N MET A 98 -5.73 -2.80 -8.92
CA MET A 98 -6.07 -1.37 -8.89
C MET A 98 -6.35 -0.82 -10.29
N SER A 99 -7.42 -0.03 -10.43
CA SER A 99 -7.79 0.61 -11.71
C SER A 99 -6.96 1.87 -11.99
N GLU A 100 -6.66 2.64 -10.94
CA GLU A 100 -5.77 3.79 -10.98
C GLU A 100 -4.61 3.56 -10.00
N ARG A 101 -3.47 4.21 -10.25
CA ARG A 101 -2.27 4.06 -9.43
C ARG A 101 -1.58 5.41 -9.30
N ASN A 102 -1.21 5.76 -8.09
CA ASN A 102 -0.51 7.01 -7.82
C ASN A 102 0.95 6.74 -7.43
N VAL A 103 1.68 7.82 -7.15
CA VAL A 103 3.10 7.75 -6.76
C VAL A 103 3.35 6.80 -5.60
N ILE A 104 2.39 6.66 -4.67
CA ILE A 104 2.49 5.74 -3.53
C ILE A 104 2.42 4.29 -4.02
N SER A 105 1.42 3.94 -4.83
CA SER A 105 1.27 2.57 -5.38
C SER A 105 2.53 2.12 -6.14
N TRP A 106 3.05 2.98 -7.00
CA TRP A 106 4.26 2.71 -7.78
C TRP A 106 5.50 2.58 -6.91
N THR A 107 5.66 3.47 -5.94
CA THR A 107 6.81 3.44 -5.02
C THR A 107 6.79 2.18 -4.17
N THR A 108 5.63 1.77 -3.65
CA THR A 108 5.50 0.51 -2.89
C THR A 108 5.84 -0.70 -3.76
N MET A 109 5.38 -0.75 -5.02
CA MET A 109 5.71 -1.82 -5.95
C MET A 109 7.22 -1.90 -6.25
N ILE A 110 7.87 -0.76 -6.47
CA ILE A 110 9.32 -0.66 -6.69
C ILE A 110 10.11 -1.16 -5.47
N SER A 111 9.69 -0.79 -4.26
CA SER A 111 10.33 -1.28 -3.03
C SER A 111 10.11 -2.77 -2.81
N ALA A 112 8.95 -3.29 -3.22
CA ALA A 112 8.57 -4.69 -3.00
C ALA A 112 9.20 -5.67 -3.98
N ASN A 113 9.30 -5.30 -5.27
CA ASN A 113 9.91 -6.12 -6.31
C ASN A 113 11.22 -5.46 -6.77
N LYS A 114 12.31 -5.79 -6.06
CA LYS A 114 13.64 -5.25 -6.33
C LYS A 114 14.22 -5.73 -7.65
N ASP A 115 13.89 -6.94 -8.08
CA ASP A 115 14.41 -7.54 -9.32
C ASP A 115 13.92 -6.75 -10.55
N ASP A 116 12.65 -6.37 -10.57
CA ASP A 116 12.02 -5.62 -11.65
C ASP A 116 11.94 -4.10 -11.40
N ALA A 117 12.55 -3.60 -10.32
CA ALA A 117 12.41 -2.21 -9.86
C ALA A 117 12.65 -1.16 -10.96
N VAL A 118 13.67 -1.36 -11.79
CA VAL A 118 14.00 -0.45 -12.92
C VAL A 118 12.91 -0.50 -14.00
N SER A 119 12.41 -1.69 -14.33
CA SER A 119 11.31 -1.87 -15.29
C SER A 119 10.02 -1.21 -14.79
N ILE A 120 9.69 -1.41 -13.51
CA ILE A 120 8.53 -0.82 -12.85
C ILE A 120 8.64 0.71 -12.84
N PHE A 121 9.83 1.27 -12.56
CA PHE A 121 10.08 2.71 -12.64
C PHE A 121 9.90 3.27 -14.05
N HIS A 122 10.34 2.56 -15.09
CA HIS A 122 10.07 2.98 -16.47
C HIS A 122 8.57 3.00 -16.76
N ARG A 123 7.83 1.97 -16.33
CA ARG A 123 6.38 1.89 -16.49
C ARG A 123 5.65 3.01 -15.74
N MET A 124 6.06 3.32 -14.51
CA MET A 124 5.55 4.46 -13.73
C MET A 124 5.61 5.78 -14.52
N ARG A 125 6.74 6.02 -15.20
CA ARG A 125 6.93 7.24 -16.01
C ARG A 125 6.13 7.24 -17.31
N LEU A 126 5.96 6.07 -17.94
CA LEU A 126 5.12 5.92 -19.13
C LEU A 126 3.64 6.20 -18.80
N ASP A 127 3.19 5.82 -17.61
CA ASP A 127 1.86 6.10 -17.08
C ASP A 127 1.71 7.56 -16.60
N GLY A 128 2.69 8.42 -16.83
CA GLY A 128 2.65 9.84 -16.48
C GLY A 128 2.78 10.15 -14.99
N VAL A 129 3.15 9.15 -14.17
CA VAL A 129 3.36 9.33 -12.73
C VAL A 129 4.83 9.70 -12.49
N TYR A 130 5.05 10.87 -11.87
CA TYR A 130 6.39 11.34 -11.58
C TYR A 130 6.93 10.76 -10.27
N PRO A 131 8.19 10.29 -10.25
CA PRO A 131 8.82 9.75 -9.05
C PRO A 131 9.08 10.84 -8.00
N ASN A 132 9.07 10.45 -6.73
CA ASN A 132 9.47 11.30 -5.62
C ASN A 132 10.75 10.77 -4.94
N GLU A 133 11.21 11.46 -3.91
CA GLU A 133 12.39 11.08 -3.12
C GLU A 133 12.35 9.61 -2.67
N VAL A 134 11.19 9.15 -2.14
CA VAL A 134 11.00 7.78 -1.66
C VAL A 134 11.14 6.76 -2.79
N THR A 135 10.67 7.10 -4.00
CA THR A 135 10.88 6.27 -5.20
C THR A 135 12.36 6.06 -5.48
N PHE A 136 13.17 7.11 -5.42
CA PHE A 136 14.61 7.02 -5.69
C PHE A 136 15.36 6.24 -4.60
N VAL A 137 14.97 6.39 -3.34
CA VAL A 137 15.52 5.56 -2.24
C VAL A 137 15.28 4.07 -2.53
N GLY A 138 14.06 3.69 -2.89
CA GLY A 138 13.73 2.31 -3.25
C GLY A 138 14.52 1.79 -4.46
N LEU A 139 14.70 2.62 -5.50
CA LEU A 139 15.46 2.25 -6.69
C LEU A 139 16.95 2.05 -6.42
N ILE A 140 17.56 2.93 -5.63
CA ILE A 140 18.98 2.82 -5.28
C ILE A 140 19.22 1.55 -4.46
N ASP A 141 18.31 1.24 -3.52
CA ASP A 141 18.39 0.01 -2.74
C ASP A 141 18.27 -1.24 -3.62
N ALA A 142 17.32 -1.26 -4.57
CA ALA A 142 17.16 -2.36 -5.52
C ALA A 142 18.38 -2.54 -6.44
N VAL A 143 18.88 -1.45 -7.03
CA VAL A 143 20.05 -1.49 -7.91
C VAL A 143 21.31 -1.94 -7.18
N LYS A 144 21.45 -1.54 -5.91
CA LYS A 144 22.54 -1.99 -5.05
C LYS A 144 22.45 -3.50 -4.80
N CYS A 145 21.27 -4.02 -4.48
CA CYS A 145 21.04 -5.46 -4.29
C CYS A 145 21.36 -6.27 -5.55
N ASN A 146 21.10 -5.72 -6.73
CA ASN A 146 21.26 -6.42 -8.01
C ASN A 146 22.60 -6.14 -8.70
N GLU A 147 23.51 -5.41 -8.04
CA GLU A 147 24.82 -5.00 -8.57
C GLU A 147 24.77 -4.25 -9.92
N GLN A 148 23.66 -3.57 -10.21
CA GLN A 148 23.39 -2.91 -11.50
C GLN A 148 24.01 -1.49 -11.57
N ILE A 149 25.33 -1.37 -11.37
CA ILE A 149 26.04 -0.08 -11.24
C ILE A 149 25.70 0.91 -12.37
N LYS A 150 25.62 0.44 -13.62
CA LYS A 150 25.33 1.29 -14.78
C LYS A 150 23.94 1.93 -14.70
N GLU A 151 22.94 1.20 -14.23
CA GLU A 151 21.59 1.74 -14.02
C GLU A 151 21.56 2.67 -12.81
N GLY A 152 22.33 2.36 -11.76
CA GLY A 152 22.48 3.22 -10.58
C GLY A 152 22.98 4.62 -10.92
N VAL A 153 23.99 4.72 -11.79
CA VAL A 153 24.51 6.01 -12.27
C VAL A 153 23.44 6.80 -13.04
N LYS A 154 22.66 6.14 -13.91
CA LYS A 154 21.57 6.80 -14.65
C LYS A 154 20.48 7.31 -13.71
N ILE A 155 20.05 6.48 -12.77
CA ILE A 155 19.01 6.81 -11.78
C ILE A 155 19.47 7.96 -10.90
N HIS A 156 20.73 7.96 -10.45
CA HIS A 156 21.31 9.06 -9.69
C HIS A 156 21.29 10.38 -10.48
N GLY A 157 21.65 10.36 -11.76
CA GLY A 157 21.54 11.54 -12.62
C GLY A 157 20.10 12.05 -12.79
N ILE A 158 19.12 11.14 -12.88
CA ILE A 158 17.70 11.50 -12.92
C ILE A 158 17.27 12.11 -11.58
N CYS A 159 17.73 11.56 -10.45
CA CYS A 159 17.46 12.08 -9.11
C CYS A 159 17.93 13.54 -8.96
N ILE A 160 19.18 13.84 -9.34
CA ILE A 160 19.75 15.20 -9.34
C ILE A 160 18.92 16.14 -10.22
N LYS A 161 18.56 15.70 -11.45
CA LYS A 161 17.79 16.53 -12.39
C LYS A 161 16.43 16.94 -11.83
N ASN A 162 15.84 16.15 -10.95
CA ASN A 162 14.55 16.44 -10.30
C ASN A 162 14.72 17.18 -8.95
N GLY A 163 15.94 17.54 -8.54
CA GLY A 163 16.21 18.33 -7.34
C GLY A 163 16.16 17.56 -6.03
N PHE A 164 16.36 16.24 -6.06
CA PHE A 164 16.31 15.36 -4.87
C PHE A 164 17.70 14.95 -4.35
N ALA A 165 18.77 15.67 -4.71
CA ALA A 165 20.16 15.34 -4.40
C ALA A 165 20.85 16.40 -3.53
#